data_AF-A0A376KP93-F1
#
_entry.id   AF-A0A376KP93-F1
#
_cell.length_a   1.000
_cell.length_b   1.000
_cell.length_c   1.000
_cell.angle_alpha   90.00
_cell.angle_beta   90.00
_cell.angle_gamma   90.00
#
_symmetry.space_group_name_H-M   'P 1'
#
loop_
_entity.id
_entity.type
_entity.pdbx_description
1 polymer ?
#
loop_
_entity_poly.entity_id
_entity_poly.type
_entity_poly.pdbx_seq_one_letter_code
_entity_poly.pdbx_strand_id
1 'polypeptide(L)' 'MRTGCEPTRFGNEAKTIIHGDALAELKKIPAESVDLIFADPPYNIGKNFDGLNRSLERRSVLSTGCLK' A
#
# COMPACT_ATOMS: atom_id res chain seq x y z
N MET A 1 11.73 11.83 -9.19
CA MET A 1 10.67 11.69 -8.15
C MET A 1 10.33 13.09 -7.68
N ARG A 2 9.04 13.47 -7.63
CA ARG A 2 8.64 14.79 -7.11
C ARG A 2 8.67 14.74 -5.58
N THR A 3 9.86 14.91 -5.00
CA THR A 3 10.05 15.08 -3.56
C THR A 3 9.69 16.53 -3.23
N GLY A 4 8.43 16.81 -2.90
CA GLY A 4 8.03 18.18 -2.56
C GLY A 4 6.54 18.49 -2.50
N CYS A 5 5.65 17.49 -2.64
CA CYS A 5 4.24 17.72 -2.29
C CYS A 5 4.07 17.39 -0.81
N GLU A 6 3.69 18.38 -0.01
CA GLU A 6 3.28 18.16 1.38
C GLU A 6 2.09 17.19 1.44
N PRO A 7 2.06 16.28 2.42
CA PRO A 7 0.95 15.34 2.57
C PRO A 7 -0.34 16.09 2.88
N THR A 8 -1.43 15.74 2.19
CA THR A 8 -2.75 16.30 2.51
C THR A 8 -3.45 15.39 3.52
N ARG A 9 -4.01 15.97 4.57
CA ARG A 9 -4.77 15.25 5.61
C ARG A 9 -6.25 15.56 5.49
N PHE A 10 -7.07 14.52 5.54
CA PHE A 10 -8.53 14.61 5.53
C PHE A 10 -9.09 13.88 6.76
N GLY A 11 -10.21 14.36 7.31
CA GLY A 11 -10.89 13.73 8.44
C GLY A 11 -10.72 14.48 9.76
N ASN A 12 -10.74 13.75 10.88
CA ASN A 12 -10.65 14.30 12.24
C ASN A 12 -9.70 13.46 13.11
N GLU A 13 -9.67 13.74 14.42
CA GLU A 13 -8.80 13.07 15.40
C GLU A 13 -9.03 11.57 15.49
N ALA A 14 -10.26 11.09 15.29
CA ALA A 14 -10.58 9.66 15.37
C ALA A 14 -10.24 8.90 14.08
N LYS A 15 -10.33 9.56 12.92
CA LYS A 15 -10.14 8.94 11.59
C LYS A 15 -9.48 9.93 10.64
N THR A 16 -8.25 9.63 10.22
CA THR A 16 -7.49 10.48 9.31
C THR A 16 -7.10 9.71 8.05
N ILE A 17 -7.29 10.33 6.88
CA ILE A 17 -6.74 9.88 5.59
C ILE A 17 -5.54 10.77 5.26
N ILE A 18 -4.39 10.17 5.00
CA ILE A 18 -3.17 10.88 4.63
C ILE A 18 -2.86 10.56 3.16
N HIS A 19 -2.91 11.57 2.29
CA HIS A 19 -2.55 11.44 0.89
C HIS A 19 -1.12 11.97 0.69
N GLY A 20 -0.17 11.05 0.51
CA GLY A 20 1.25 11.34 0.38
C GLY A 20 2.10 10.07 0.21
N ASP A 21 3.42 10.22 0.33
CA ASP A 21 4.34 9.08 0.35
C ASP A 21 4.17 8.25 1.63
N ALA A 22 3.73 7.01 1.50
CA ALA A 22 3.42 6.15 2.64
C ALA A 22 4.64 5.90 3.55
N LEU A 23 5.85 5.75 2.99
CA LEU A 23 7.05 5.49 3.79
C LEU A 23 7.50 6.73 4.57
N ALA A 24 7.34 7.92 3.99
CA ALA A 24 7.64 9.17 4.67
C ALA A 24 6.66 9.43 5.83
N GLU A 25 5.36 9.16 5.62
CA GLU A 25 4.34 9.41 6.65
C GLU A 25 4.34 8.34 7.75
N LEU A 26 4.56 7.06 7.42
CA LEU A 26 4.67 5.98 8.40
C LEU A 26 5.79 6.24 9.42
N LYS A 27 6.90 6.86 9.01
CA LYS A 27 8.01 7.22 9.91
C LYS A 27 7.64 8.27 10.96
N LYS A 28 6.57 9.04 10.75
CA LYS A 28 6.11 10.08 11.67
C LYS A 28 5.16 9.53 12.73
N ILE A 29 4.65 8.32 12.54
CA ILE A 29 3.74 7.66 13.49
C ILE A 29 4.57 7.11 14.66
N PRO A 30 4.13 7.27 15.92
CA PRO A 30 4.85 6.72 17.07
C PRO A 30 5.06 5.20 16.96
N ALA A 31 6.21 4.72 17.41
CA ALA A 31 6.46 3.29 17.51
C ALA A 31 5.45 2.63 18.47
N GLU A 32 5.11 1.36 18.21
CA GLU A 32 4.22 0.55 19.05
C GLU A 32 2.82 1.14 19.26
N SER A 33 2.35 2.02 18.37
CA SER A 33 1.04 2.68 18.44
C SER A 33 -0.04 2.07 17.52
N VAL A 34 0.29 1.01 16.79
CA VAL A 34 -0.59 0.40 15.77
C VAL A 34 -0.86 -1.06 16.11
N ASP A 35 -2.12 -1.38 16.39
CA ASP A 35 -2.55 -2.75 16.72
C ASP A 35 -2.71 -3.65 15.49
N LEU A 36 -3.13 -3.07 14.35
CA LEU A 36 -3.44 -3.80 13.12
C LEU A 36 -3.07 -2.99 11.88
N ILE A 37 -2.41 -3.65 10.93
CA ILE A 37 -2.09 -3.09 9.62
C ILE A 37 -2.71 -3.97 8.55
N PHE A 38 -3.42 -3.35 7.60
CA PHE A 38 -3.87 -3.98 6.37
C PHE A 38 -3.26 -3.25 5.18
N ALA A 39 -2.70 -3.99 4.23
CA ALA A 39 -2.10 -3.42 3.03
C ALA A 39 -2.28 -4.39 1.84
N ASP A 40 -2.61 -3.82 0.69
CA ASP A 40 -2.63 -4.51 -0.60
C ASP A 40 -1.61 -3.83 -1.52
N PRO A 41 -0.30 -4.13 -1.37
CA PRO A 41 0.74 -3.43 -2.09
C PRO A 41 0.69 -3.75 -3.59
N PRO A 42 1.23 -2.88 -4.47
CA PRO A 42 1.29 -3.16 -5.89
C PRO A 42 2.15 -4.41 -6.16
N TYR A 43 1.53 -5.51 -6.56
CA TYR A 43 2.21 -6.79 -6.84
C TYR A 43 3.11 -6.79 -8.08
N ASN A 44 3.17 -5.67 -8.80
CA ASN A 44 3.96 -5.51 -10.02
C ASN A 44 3.72 -6.62 -11.08
N ILE A 45 2.51 -7.17 -11.13
CA ILE A 45 2.12 -8.17 -12.13
C ILE A 45 2.31 -7.58 -13.53
N GLY A 46 2.95 -8.34 -14.42
CA GLY A 46 3.24 -7.90 -15.80
C GLY A 46 4.45 -6.97 -15.95
N LYS A 47 5.21 -6.69 -14.89
CA LYS A 47 6.54 -6.06 -15.03
C LYS A 47 7.63 -7.12 -15.24
N ASN A 48 8.60 -6.80 -16.09
CA ASN A 48 9.75 -7.64 -16.35
C ASN A 48 10.81 -7.37 -15.28
N PHE A 49 10.98 -8.31 -14.35
CA PHE A 49 12.03 -8.25 -13.32
C PHE A 49 13.16 -9.18 -13.75
N ASP A 50 14.25 -8.63 -14.26
CA ASP A 50 15.45 -9.40 -14.65
C ASP A 50 15.15 -10.60 -15.58
N GLY A 51 14.16 -10.46 -16.47
CA GLY A 51 13.71 -11.50 -17.40
C GLY A 51 12.62 -12.44 -16.85
N LEU A 52 12.24 -12.32 -15.57
CA LEU A 52 11.11 -13.03 -15.00
C LEU A 52 9.81 -12.23 -15.21
N ASN A 53 9.13 -12.52 -16.31
CA ASN A 53 7.76 -12.05 -16.54
C ASN A 53 6.76 -12.97 -15.82
N ARG A 54 6.19 -12.51 -14.71
CA ARG A 54 5.08 -13.21 -14.05
C ARG A 54 3.78 -12.91 -14.80
N SER A 55 3.50 -13.69 -15.84
CA SER A 55 2.19 -13.74 -16.49
C SER A 55 1.22 -14.51 -15.59
N LEU A 56 0.23 -13.82 -15.03
CA LEU A 56 -0.94 -14.49 -14.48
C LEU A 56 -1.88 -14.80 -15.65
N GLU A 57 -1.87 -16.04 -16.15
CA GLU A 57 -2.97 -16.50 -16.99
C GLU A 57 -4.28 -16.37 -16.21
N ARG A 58 -5.34 -15.89 -16.89
CA ARG A 58 -6.66 -15.54 -16.34
C ARG A 58 -7.43 -16.74 -15.82
N ARG A 59 -6.92 -17.43 -14.79
CA ARG A 59 -7.71 -18.31 -13.93
C ARG A 59 -7.91 -17.62 -12.59
N SER A 60 -9.09 -17.01 -12.47
CA SER A 60 -9.77 -16.60 -11.25
C SER A 60 -8.90 -16.59 -9.97
N VAL A 61 -8.16 -15.51 -9.75
CA VAL A 61 -7.50 -15.23 -8.46
C VAL A 61 -8.43 -14.53 -7.47
N LEU A 62 -9.74 -14.48 -7.76
CA LEU A 62 -10.77 -13.94 -6.86
C LEU A 62 -11.44 -15.01 -5.97
N SER A 63 -10.84 -16.19 -5.80
CA SER A 63 -11.48 -17.25 -5.01
C SER A 63 -10.75 -17.70 -3.75
N THR A 64 -9.53 -17.25 -3.43
CA THR A 64 -8.91 -17.71 -2.17
C THR A 64 -7.80 -16.78 -1.73
N GLY A 65 -8.08 -15.88 -0.78
CA GLY A 65 -7.02 -15.12 -0.12
C GLY A 65 -7.38 -13.82 0.59
N CYS A 66 -8.64 -13.37 0.56
CA CYS A 66 -9.11 -12.29 1.44
C CYS A 66 -10.13 -12.89 2.40
N LEU A 67 -9.71 -13.16 3.63
CA LEU A 67 -10.46 -13.64 4.81
C LEU A 67 -11.51 -14.75 4.56
N LYS A 68 -11.39 -15.88 5.27
CA LYS A 68 -12.59 -16.69 5.53
C LYS A 68 -13.62 -15.84 6.26
#